data_AF-A0A965MS88-F1
#
_entry.id   AF-A0A965MS88-F1
#
_cell.length_a   1.000
_cell.length_b   1.000
_cell.length_c   1.000
_cell.angle_alpha   90.00
_cell.angle_beta   90.00
_cell.angle_gamma   90.00
#
_symmetry.space_group_name_H-M   'P 1'
#
loop_
_entity.id
_entity.type
_entity.pdbx_description
1 polymer ?
#
loop_
_entity_poly.entity_id
_entity_poly.type
_entity_poly.pdbx_seq_one_letter_code
_entity_poly.pdbx_strand_id
1 'polypeptide(L)' 'MIQTNYKTVTNNLDKIFAAMRAGKYHCVIDPSGNSHVGLINGVMREDGSGKNWIVTVTNRTATEQVFIHAT' A
#
# COMPACT_ATOMS: atom_id res chain seq x y z
N MET A 1 -5.32 18.88 -27.81
CA MET A 1 -4.80 18.69 -26.44
C MET A 1 -5.55 17.49 -25.88
N ILE A 2 -4.90 16.34 -25.67
CA ILE A 2 -5.56 15.17 -25.08
C ILE A 2 -5.48 15.35 -23.57
N GLN A 3 -6.63 15.37 -22.88
CA GLN A 3 -6.69 15.48 -21.44
C GLN A 3 -6.39 14.10 -20.84
N THR A 4 -5.18 13.92 -20.30
CA THR A 4 -4.83 12.71 -19.55
C THR A 4 -5.53 12.77 -18.20
N ASN A 5 -6.59 11.99 -18.03
CA ASN A 5 -7.25 11.83 -16.73
C ASN A 5 -6.33 11.02 -15.80
N TYR A 6 -5.73 11.68 -14.82
CA TYR A 6 -5.05 11.00 -13.71
C TYR A 6 -6.08 10.75 -12.61
N LYS A 7 -6.19 9.50 -12.15
CA LYS A 7 -6.94 9.16 -10.95
C LYS A 7 -5.95 9.13 -9.79
N THR A 8 -6.19 9.93 -8.75
CA THR A 8 -5.41 9.82 -7.52
C THR A 8 -5.63 8.43 -6.94
N VAL A 9 -4.59 7.58 -6.99
CA VAL A 9 -4.62 6.25 -6.39
C VAL A 9 -4.22 6.43 -4.93
N THR A 10 -5.21 6.40 -4.05
CA THR A 10 -4.95 6.45 -2.60
C THR A 10 -5.00 5.04 -2.01
N ASN A 11 -4.13 4.78 -1.03
CA ASN A 11 -4.17 3.52 -0.29
C ASN A 11 -5.44 3.45 0.55
N ASN A 12 -6.16 2.34 0.42
CA ASN A 12 -7.34 2.04 1.23
C ASN A 12 -6.98 0.93 2.22
N LEU A 13 -6.99 1.27 3.51
CA LEU A 13 -6.59 0.34 4.58
C LEU A 13 -7.47 -0.91 4.64
N ASP A 14 -8.78 -0.78 4.46
CA ASP A 14 -9.68 -1.93 4.52
C ASP A 14 -9.33 -2.97 3.44
N LYS A 15 -8.99 -2.50 2.24
CA LYS A 15 -8.53 -3.37 1.15
C LYS A 15 -7.16 -4.00 1.44
N ILE A 16 -6.24 -3.25 2.05
CA ILE A 16 -4.93 -3.76 2.44
C ILE A 16 -5.07 -4.83 3.52
N PHE A 17 -5.88 -4.58 4.56
CA PHE A 17 -6.15 -5.56 5.62
C PHE A 17 -6.89 -6.78 5.08
N ALA A 18 -7.84 -6.59 4.16
CA ALA A 18 -8.53 -7.70 3.51
C ALA A 18 -7.55 -8.55 2.68
N ALA A 19 -6.65 -7.92 1.92
CA ALA A 19 -5.63 -8.63 1.16
C ALA A 19 -4.63 -9.38 2.04
N MET A 20 -4.19 -8.76 3.14
CA MET A 20 -3.34 -9.39 4.17
C MET A 20 -4.02 -10.63 4.75
N ARG A 21 -5.27 -10.53 5.20
CA ARG A 21 -6.03 -11.65 5.77
C ARG A 21 -6.29 -12.76 4.74
N ALA A 22 -6.51 -12.40 3.49
CA ALA A 22 -6.78 -13.35 2.41
C ALA A 22 -5.49 -13.98 1.82
N GLY A 23 -4.30 -13.49 2.21
CA GLY A 23 -3.04 -13.92 1.60
C GLY A 23 -2.97 -13.64 0.10
N LYS A 24 -3.60 -12.55 -0.36
CA LYS A 24 -3.66 -12.18 -1.78
C LYS A 24 -2.66 -11.08 -2.10
N TYR A 25 -2.20 -11.06 -3.35
CA TYR A 25 -1.42 -9.96 -3.87
C TYR A 25 -2.23 -8.66 -3.83
N HIS A 26 -1.57 -7.58 -3.43
CA HIS A 26 -2.13 -6.23 -3.45
C HIS A 26 -1.07 -5.23 -3.91
N CYS A 27 -1.54 -4.04 -4.30
CA CYS A 27 -0.70 -2.91 -4.65
C CYS A 27 -0.83 -1.84 -3.57
N VAL A 28 0.29 -1.32 -3.10
CA VAL A 28 0.35 -0.14 -2.25
C VAL A 28 1.20 0.93 -2.91
N ILE A 29 0.83 2.19 -2.71
CA ILE A 29 1.50 3.35 -3.32
C ILE A 29 2.28 4.08 -2.22
N ASP A 30 3.56 4.33 -2.43
CA ASP A 30 4.36 5.14 -1.52
C ASP A 30 3.99 6.65 -1.63
N PRO A 31 4.43 7.53 -0.71
CA PRO A 31 4.19 8.97 -0.81
C PRO A 31 4.80 9.63 -2.06
N SER A 32 5.76 8.99 -2.71
CA SER A 32 6.40 9.46 -3.94
C SER A 32 5.62 9.04 -5.20
N GLY A 33 4.58 8.23 -5.06
CA GLY A 33 3.75 7.71 -6.14
C GLY A 33 4.23 6.38 -6.74
N ASN A 34 5.25 5.73 -6.19
CA ASN A 34 5.72 4.43 -6.68
C ASN A 34 4.77 3.32 -6.21
N SER A 35 4.52 2.37 -7.11
CA SER A 35 3.65 1.22 -6.83
C SER A 35 4.46 0.01 -6.39
N HIS A 36 4.12 -0.55 -5.25
CA HIS A 36 4.71 -1.76 -4.69
C HIS A 36 3.67 -2.88 -4.70
N VAL A 37 3.95 -3.94 -5.45
CA VAL A 37 3.00 -5.04 -5.67
C VAL A 37 3.56 -6.33 -5.07
N GLY A 38 2.79 -6.93 -4.17
CA GLY A 38 3.21 -8.16 -3.48
C GLY A 38 2.16 -8.69 -2.51
N LEU A 39 2.53 -9.74 -1.77
CA LEU A 39 1.78 -10.23 -0.63
C LEU A 39 1.95 -9.26 0.55
N ILE A 40 0.85 -8.89 1.17
CA ILE A 40 0.88 -8.06 2.38
C ILE A 40 1.06 -8.98 3.58
N ASN A 41 2.24 -8.92 4.20
CA ASN A 41 2.60 -9.79 5.33
C ASN A 41 2.52 -9.08 6.69
N GLY A 42 2.46 -7.75 6.68
CA GLY A 42 2.38 -6.96 7.91
C GLY A 42 1.88 -5.55 7.61
N VAL A 43 1.12 -4.99 8.55
CA VAL A 43 0.66 -3.61 8.51
C VAL A 43 0.82 -3.04 9.92
N MET A 44 1.60 -1.97 10.04
CA MET A 44 1.94 -1.34 11.31
C MET A 44 1.51 0.12 11.26
N ARG A 45 0.93 0.64 12.36
CA ARG A 45 0.73 2.08 12.50
C ARG A 45 2.09 2.74 12.69
N GLU A 46 2.38 3.74 11.85
CA GLU A 46 3.58 4.56 12.01
C GLU A 46 3.36 5.64 13.07
N ASP A 47 2.14 6.17 13.13
CA ASP A 47 1.76 7.23 14.06
C ASP A 47 0.38 7.01 14.71
N GLY A 48 0.03 7.93 15.62
CA GLY A 48 -1.29 7.98 16.27
C GLY A 48 -2.41 8.54 15.38
N SER A 49 -2.09 9.08 14.20
CA SER A 49 -3.09 9.77 13.35
C SER A 49 -4.01 8.79 12.61
N GLY A 50 -3.58 7.52 12.48
CA GLY A 50 -4.30 6.52 11.70
C GLY A 50 -4.22 6.72 10.19
N LYS A 51 -3.40 7.67 9.72
CA LYS A 51 -3.20 7.95 8.29
C LYS A 51 -1.86 7.46 7.77
N ASN A 52 -0.86 7.33 8.65
CA ASN A 52 0.47 6.90 8.24
C ASN A 52 0.75 5.47 8.73
N TRP A 53 1.18 4.63 7.80
CA TRP A 53 1.34 3.21 8.02
C TRP A 53 2.61 2.69 7.35
N ILE A 54 3.18 1.64 7.93
CA ILE A 54 4.26 0.87 7.33
C ILE A 54 3.67 -0.48 6.93
N VAL A 55 3.75 -0.79 5.64
CA VAL A 55 3.25 -2.04 5.08
C VAL A 55 4.42 -2.89 4.65
N THR A 56 4.47 -4.13 5.15
CA THR A 56 5.47 -5.12 4.72
C THR A 56 4.92 -5.86 3.51
N VAL A 57 5.56 -5.63 2.37
CA VAL A 57 5.21 -6.22 1.07
C VAL A 57 6.27 -7.23 0.70
N THR A 58 5.86 -8.46 0.37
CA THR A 58 6.76 -9.50 -0.11
C THR A 58 6.42 -9.85 -1.55
N ASN A 59 7.38 -9.70 -2.44
CA ASN A 59 7.29 -10.14 -3.82
C ASN A 59 8.34 -11.24 -4.06
N ARG A 60 7.86 -12.48 -4.19
CA ARG A 60 8.68 -13.69 -4.36
C ARG A 60 9.72 -13.83 -3.24
N THR A 61 10.97 -13.44 -3.52
CA THR A 61 12.11 -13.57 -2.59
C THR A 61 12.49 -12.24 -1.92
N ALA A 62 11.95 -11.12 -2.38
CA ALA A 62 12.22 -9.81 -1.82
C ALA A 62 11.10 -9.39 -0.87
N THR A 63 11.47 -8.91 0.32
CA THR A 63 10.55 -8.28 1.27
C THR A 63 11.00 -6.85 1.51
N GLU A 64 10.06 -5.93 1.42
CA GLU A 64 10.29 -4.51 1.63
C GLU A 64 9.25 -3.93 2.58
N GLN A 65 9.64 -2.86 3.27
CA GLN A 65 8.75 -2.07 4.10
C GLN A 65 8.45 -0.78 3.36
N VAL A 66 7.18 -0.55 3.08
CA VAL A 66 6.70 0.60 2.32
C VAL A 66 5.95 1.51 3.27
N PHE A 67 6.42 2.75 3.40
CA PHE A 67 5.66 3.80 4.07
C PHE A 67 4.51 4.19 3.16
N ILE A 68 3.31 4.29 3.71
CA ILE A 68 2.12 4.67 2.96
C ILE A 68 1.31 5.71 3.71
N HIS A 69 0.67 6.57 2.94
CA HIS A 69 -0.41 7.42 3.42
C HIS A 69 -1.74 6.81 2.99
N ALA A 70 -2.65 6.63 3.96
CA ALA A 70 -4.00 6.14 3.74
C ALA A 70 -5.02 7.24 4.02
N THR A 71 -6.09 7.25 3.22
CA THR A 71 -7.26 8.14 3.39
C THR A 71 -8.50 7.37 3.78
#